data_AF-A0AAV6SW76-F1
#
_entry.id   AF-A0AAV6SW76-F1
#
_cell.length_a   1.000
_cell.length_b   1.000
_cell.length_c   1.000
_cell.angle_alpha   90.00
_cell.angle_beta   90.00
_cell.angle_gamma   90.00
#
_symmetry.space_group_name_H-M   'P 1'
#
loop_
_entity.id
_entity.type
_entity.pdbx_description
1 polymer ?
#
loop_
_entity_poly.entity_id
_entity_poly.type
_entity_poly.pdbx_seq_one_letter_code
_entity_poly.pdbx_strand_id
1 'polypeptide(L)'
;MRLPAICIPCTPVYIPHNTPPVRQSRSLVVTPVTFPIISDSARLQTSNQSIPRLNPLHPPHVHTRTVSLETPAVHHHNHQRAVILQRREHYSYHQVWRKPFYGSSSEREEYRKEVREQLKRQMEEKSVALKLQLATKFKETAFAREVDRLAVSSDREKRMQHSKAMMIYRDENKRLMEQRWKDRALTRSQEALEERELLRLNPINWSGTLK
;
A
#
# COMPACT_ATOMS: atom_id res chain seq x y z
N MET A 1 -1.38 -0.18 44.61
CA MET A 1 -1.23 -1.29 43.65
C MET A 1 -2.34 -1.18 42.62
N ARG A 2 -2.04 -0.86 41.35
CA ARG A 2 -3.04 -0.75 40.27
C ARG A 2 -3.00 -2.03 39.45
N LEU A 3 -4.14 -2.71 39.35
CA LEU A 3 -4.27 -3.89 38.49
C LEU A 3 -4.33 -3.46 37.01
N PRO A 4 -3.69 -4.20 36.09
CA PRO A 4 -3.78 -3.90 34.66
C PRO A 4 -5.16 -4.29 34.12
N ALA A 5 -5.76 -3.38 33.36
CA ALA A 5 -7.03 -3.62 32.68
C ALA A 5 -6.85 -4.66 31.56
N ILE A 6 -7.64 -5.73 31.61
CA ILE A 6 -7.68 -6.78 30.60
C ILE A 6 -8.38 -6.22 29.36
N CYS A 7 -7.62 -5.91 28.31
CA CYS A 7 -8.17 -5.62 26.99
C CYS A 7 -8.46 -6.94 26.27
N ILE A 8 -9.74 -7.19 26.00
CA ILE A 8 -10.18 -8.32 25.17
C ILE A 8 -9.79 -8.00 23.70
N PRO A 9 -9.17 -8.93 22.95
CA PRO A 9 -8.85 -8.71 21.55
C PRO A 9 -10.15 -8.65 20.72
N CYS A 10 -10.56 -7.43 20.34
CA CYS A 10 -11.58 -7.24 19.33
C CYS A 10 -11.03 -7.69 17.97
N THR A 11 -11.62 -8.73 17.40
CA THR A 11 -11.39 -9.13 16.02
C THR A 11 -11.97 -8.03 15.11
N PRO A 12 -11.17 -7.38 14.26
CA PRO A 12 -11.72 -6.41 13.31
C PRO A 12 -12.56 -7.16 12.27
N VAL A 13 -13.85 -6.83 12.22
CA VAL A 13 -14.72 -7.25 11.11
C VAL A 13 -14.21 -6.54 9.86
N TYR A 14 -13.63 -7.32 8.94
CA TYR A 14 -13.20 -6.83 7.64
C TYR A 14 -14.43 -6.54 6.79
N ILE A 15 -14.79 -5.26 6.66
CA ILE A 15 -15.83 -4.79 5.74
C ILE A 15 -15.14 -4.53 4.39
N PRO A 16 -15.48 -5.27 3.32
CA PRO A 16 -14.89 -5.02 2.01
C PRO A 16 -15.31 -3.63 1.50
N HIS A 17 -14.35 -2.71 1.39
CA HIS A 17 -14.56 -1.34 0.94
C HIS A 17 -14.76 -1.16 -0.58
N ASN A 18 -14.96 -2.24 -1.34
CA ASN A 18 -14.99 -2.20 -2.80
C ASN A 18 -16.33 -2.62 -3.41
N THR A 19 -17.44 -2.09 -2.87
CA THR A 19 -18.67 -1.95 -3.64
C THR A 19 -18.87 -0.47 -3.97
N PRO A 20 -18.97 -0.09 -5.26
CA PRO A 20 -19.31 1.28 -5.60
C PRO A 20 -20.70 1.57 -5.03
N PRO A 21 -20.97 2.79 -4.54
CA PRO A 21 -22.30 3.15 -4.10
C PRO A 21 -23.24 2.98 -5.29
N VAL A 22 -24.11 1.97 -5.24
CA VAL A 22 -25.25 1.87 -6.15
C VAL A 22 -26.07 3.12 -5.87
N ARG A 23 -25.89 4.15 -6.71
CA ARG A 23 -26.82 5.26 -6.85
C ARG A 23 -28.15 4.61 -7.23
N GLN A 24 -28.96 4.29 -6.23
CA GLN A 24 -30.38 4.11 -6.43
C GLN A 24 -30.91 5.49 -6.79
N SER A 25 -30.89 5.82 -8.08
CA SER A 25 -31.73 6.88 -8.59
C SER A 25 -33.17 6.45 -8.30
N ARG A 26 -33.72 6.91 -7.17
CA ARG A 26 -35.15 6.92 -6.98
C ARG A 26 -35.70 7.88 -8.03
N SER A 27 -35.98 7.35 -9.20
CA SER A 27 -36.93 7.94 -10.14
C SER A 27 -38.25 7.99 -9.37
N LEU A 28 -38.59 9.18 -8.86
CA LEU A 28 -39.95 9.47 -8.43
C LEU A 28 -40.80 9.37 -9.69
N VAL A 29 -41.40 8.20 -9.92
CA VAL A 29 -42.47 8.07 -10.91
C VAL A 29 -43.63 8.87 -10.35
N VAL A 30 -43.76 10.10 -10.83
CA VAL A 30 -44.93 10.93 -10.59
C VAL A 30 -46.08 10.23 -11.30
N THR A 31 -46.89 9.47 -10.55
CA THR A 31 -48.18 9.01 -11.04
C THR A 31 -49.00 10.25 -11.41
N PRO A 32 -49.44 10.43 -12.66
CA PRO A 32 -50.31 11.54 -12.99
C PRO A 32 -51.61 11.38 -12.22
N VAL A 33 -51.96 12.40 -11.45
CA VAL A 33 -53.26 12.48 -10.78
C VAL A 33 -54.28 12.80 -11.87
N THR A 34 -54.88 11.78 -12.47
CA THR A 34 -56.10 11.95 -13.26
C THR A 34 -57.24 12.26 -12.31
N PHE A 35 -57.65 13.52 -12.28
CA PHE A 35 -58.92 13.91 -11.66
C PHE A 35 -60.08 13.22 -12.40
N PRO A 36 -61.11 12.74 -11.70
CA PRO A 36 -62.30 12.21 -12.37
C PRO A 36 -62.95 13.33 -13.18
N ILE A 37 -63.27 13.02 -14.44
CA ILE A 37 -64.06 13.88 -15.31
C ILE A 37 -65.43 14.02 -14.66
N ILE A 38 -65.74 15.22 -14.16
CA ILE A 38 -67.09 15.56 -13.69
C ILE A 38 -67.94 15.66 -14.96
N SER A 39 -68.88 14.73 -15.12
CA SER A 39 -69.87 14.79 -16.17
C SER A 39 -70.69 16.07 -16.04
N ASP A 40 -70.66 16.92 -17.06
CA ASP A 40 -71.54 18.09 -17.22
C ASP A 40 -73.01 17.64 -17.32
N SER A 41 -73.66 17.50 -16.17
CA SER A 41 -75.12 17.44 -16.07
C SER A 41 -75.74 18.84 -15.87
N ALA A 42 -75.10 19.87 -16.43
CA ALA A 42 -75.66 21.22 -16.50
C ALA A 42 -76.35 21.43 -17.86
N ARG A 43 -77.45 20.73 -18.10
CA ARG A 43 -78.42 21.15 -19.13
C ARG A 43 -79.84 21.02 -18.60
N LEU A 44 -80.54 22.16 -18.70
CA LEU A 44 -81.96 22.41 -18.46
C LEU A 44 -82.36 22.69 -17.00
N GLN A 45 -81.98 23.88 -16.53
CA GLN A 45 -82.81 24.62 -15.57
C GLN A 45 -83.18 25.98 -16.20
N THR A 46 -84.15 25.94 -17.11
CA THR A 46 -84.88 27.12 -17.56
C THR A 46 -85.95 27.45 -16.51
N SER A 47 -85.55 28.13 -15.45
CA SER A 47 -86.50 28.86 -14.60
C SER A 47 -85.76 30.01 -13.92
N ASN A 48 -86.25 31.23 -14.15
CA ASN A 48 -85.78 32.47 -13.54
C ASN A 48 -86.07 32.44 -12.02
N GLN A 49 -85.25 31.73 -11.25
CA GLN A 49 -85.25 31.81 -9.79
C GLN A 49 -83.94 32.47 -9.37
N SER A 50 -84.04 33.72 -8.89
CA SER A 50 -82.91 34.43 -8.29
C SER A 50 -82.33 33.58 -7.17
N ILE A 51 -81.02 33.30 -7.21
CA ILE A 51 -80.32 32.63 -6.11
C ILE A 51 -80.54 33.48 -4.85
N PRO A 52 -81.22 32.97 -3.80
CA PRO A 52 -81.42 33.75 -2.58
C PRO A 52 -80.07 34.05 -1.93
N ARG A 53 -79.89 35.29 -1.48
CA ARG A 53 -78.66 35.79 -0.87
C ARG A 53 -78.31 34.91 0.33
N LEU A 54 -77.20 34.16 0.24
CA LEU A 54 -76.78 33.22 1.26
C LEU A 54 -76.51 33.97 2.57
N ASN A 55 -77.21 33.63 3.66
CA ASN A 55 -76.97 34.23 4.96
C ASN A 55 -75.74 33.57 5.60
N PRO A 56 -74.62 34.29 5.80
CA PRO A 56 -73.41 33.71 6.40
C PRO A 56 -73.62 33.28 7.85
N LEU A 57 -74.64 33.81 8.54
CA LEU A 57 -74.96 33.42 9.91
C LEU A 57 -75.72 32.10 9.98
N HIS A 58 -76.35 31.64 8.89
CA HIS A 58 -77.15 30.39 8.82
C HIS A 58 -76.85 29.62 7.53
N PRO A 59 -75.75 28.85 7.48
CA PRO A 59 -75.46 27.99 6.34
C PRO A 59 -76.53 26.88 6.21
N PRO A 60 -76.97 26.55 4.98
CA PRO A 60 -77.97 25.51 4.75
C PRO A 60 -77.48 24.15 5.26
N HIS A 61 -78.36 23.41 5.94
CA HIS A 61 -78.08 22.06 6.41
C HIS A 61 -77.98 21.10 5.22
N VAL A 62 -76.80 20.99 4.63
CA VAL A 62 -76.50 19.93 3.66
C VAL A 62 -76.04 18.71 4.46
N HIS A 63 -76.66 17.55 4.23
CA HIS A 63 -76.23 16.31 4.85
C HIS A 63 -74.81 15.99 4.37
N THR A 64 -73.81 16.21 5.23
CA THR A 64 -72.42 15.88 4.93
C THR A 64 -72.30 14.36 4.80
N ARG A 65 -71.97 13.85 3.62
CA ARG A 65 -71.56 12.44 3.47
C ARG A 65 -70.28 12.24 4.26
N THR A 66 -70.37 11.55 5.40
CA THR A 66 -69.21 11.08 6.16
C THR A 66 -68.55 9.96 5.37
N VAL A 67 -67.66 10.29 4.43
CA VAL A 67 -66.82 9.30 3.76
C VAL A 67 -65.68 8.97 4.71
N SER A 68 -65.70 7.79 5.32
CA SER A 68 -64.54 7.27 6.04
C SER A 68 -63.40 7.08 5.04
N LEU A 69 -62.35 7.91 5.14
CA LEU A 69 -61.10 7.79 4.38
C LEU A 69 -60.26 6.59 4.82
N GLU A 70 -60.82 5.71 5.65
CA GLU A 70 -60.12 4.56 6.16
C GLU A 70 -59.84 3.62 4.98
N THR A 71 -58.56 3.31 4.78
CA THR A 71 -58.10 2.23 3.91
C THR A 71 -57.66 0.99 4.72
N PRO A 72 -58.50 0.37 5.59
CA PRO A 72 -58.08 -0.73 6.47
C PRO A 72 -57.44 -1.88 5.71
N ALA A 73 -57.96 -2.24 4.53
CA ALA A 73 -57.44 -3.34 3.73
C ALA A 73 -56.00 -3.08 3.25
N VAL A 74 -55.70 -1.85 2.81
CA VAL A 74 -54.36 -1.45 2.35
C VAL A 74 -53.38 -1.36 3.52
N HIS A 75 -53.83 -0.81 4.65
CA HIS A 75 -53.02 -0.77 5.88
C HIS A 75 -52.72 -2.16 6.42
N HIS A 76 -53.72 -3.06 6.39
CA HIS A 76 -53.55 -4.46 6.79
C HIS A 76 -52.54 -5.18 5.90
N HIS A 77 -52.66 -5.03 4.57
CA HIS A 77 -51.71 -5.60 3.62
C HIS A 77 -50.28 -5.09 3.84
N ASN A 78 -50.10 -3.78 4.03
CA ASN A 78 -48.79 -3.19 4.28
C ASN A 78 -48.19 -3.66 5.61
N HIS A 79 -49.02 -3.79 6.65
CA HIS A 79 -48.60 -4.33 7.94
C HIS A 79 -48.13 -5.79 7.83
N GLN A 80 -48.91 -6.65 7.16
CA GLN A 80 -48.52 -8.04 6.90
C GLN A 80 -47.19 -8.13 6.14
N ARG A 81 -47.02 -7.30 5.09
CA ARG A 81 -45.79 -7.26 4.31
C ARG A 81 -44.58 -6.85 5.16
N ALA A 82 -44.73 -5.85 6.02
CA ALA A 82 -43.66 -5.42 6.93
C ALA A 82 -43.23 -6.54 7.88
N VAL A 83 -44.18 -7.26 8.47
CA VAL A 83 -43.91 -8.39 9.36
C VAL A 83 -43.20 -9.53 8.62
N ILE A 84 -43.62 -9.86 7.41
CA ILE A 84 -42.97 -10.90 6.59
C ILE A 84 -41.51 -10.51 6.30
N LEU A 85 -41.26 -9.26 5.92
CA LEU A 85 -39.90 -8.77 5.63
C LEU A 85 -39.02 -8.80 6.88
N GLN A 86 -39.53 -8.37 8.04
CA GLN A 86 -38.80 -8.44 9.30
C GLN A 86 -38.43 -9.89 9.66
N ARG A 87 -39.38 -10.83 9.53
CA ARG A 87 -39.12 -12.25 9.78
C ARG A 87 -38.06 -12.79 8.82
N ARG A 88 -38.14 -12.46 7.53
CA ARG A 88 -37.19 -12.91 6.52
C ARG A 88 -35.78 -12.40 6.81
N GLU A 89 -35.65 -11.14 7.21
CA GLU A 89 -34.37 -10.54 7.57
C GLU A 89 -33.78 -11.21 8.82
N HIS A 90 -34.60 -11.41 9.85
CA HIS A 90 -34.22 -12.14 11.06
C HIS A 90 -33.72 -13.55 10.70
N TYR A 91 -34.43 -14.30 9.86
CA TYR A 91 -33.96 -15.61 9.41
C TYR A 91 -32.64 -15.55 8.63
N SER A 92 -32.49 -14.57 7.74
CA SER A 92 -31.27 -14.37 6.94
C SER A 92 -30.05 -14.13 7.83
N TYR A 93 -30.15 -13.12 8.70
CA TYR A 93 -29.09 -12.78 9.66
C TYR A 93 -28.74 -13.96 10.56
N HIS A 94 -29.73 -14.78 10.90
CA HIS A 94 -29.52 -15.90 11.82
C HIS A 94 -29.15 -17.24 11.21
N GLN A 95 -29.15 -17.37 9.88
CA GLN A 95 -28.80 -18.63 9.22
C GLN A 95 -27.39 -19.12 9.55
N VAL A 96 -26.41 -18.22 9.63
CA VAL A 96 -24.99 -18.59 9.73
C VAL A 96 -24.67 -19.26 11.07
N TRP A 97 -25.10 -18.67 12.19
CA TRP A 97 -24.83 -19.19 13.54
C TRP A 97 -25.88 -20.22 14.00
N ARG A 98 -26.98 -20.38 13.25
CA ARG A 98 -27.91 -21.49 13.44
C ARG A 98 -27.28 -22.84 13.08
N LYS A 99 -26.54 -22.93 11.97
CA LYS A 99 -26.02 -24.21 11.45
C LYS A 99 -25.19 -25.03 12.47
N PRO A 100 -24.27 -24.43 13.25
CA PRO A 100 -23.45 -25.20 14.20
C PRO A 100 -24.25 -25.78 15.38
N PHE A 101 -25.26 -25.05 15.88
CA PHE A 101 -25.95 -25.40 17.14
C PHE A 101 -27.37 -25.94 16.94
N TYR A 102 -28.12 -25.35 16.01
CA TYR A 102 -29.56 -25.57 15.79
C TYR A 102 -29.89 -26.08 14.37
N GLY A 103 -28.86 -26.42 13.58
CA GLY A 103 -29.02 -27.06 12.27
C GLY A 103 -29.44 -28.53 12.38
N SER A 104 -29.84 -29.10 11.26
CA SER A 104 -29.97 -30.55 11.09
C SER A 104 -28.62 -31.27 11.24
N SER A 105 -28.65 -32.59 11.43
CA SER A 105 -27.42 -33.38 11.60
C SER A 105 -26.45 -33.23 10.42
N SER A 106 -26.99 -33.19 9.19
CA SER A 106 -26.22 -32.96 7.96
C SER A 106 -25.57 -31.58 7.93
N GLU A 107 -26.33 -30.51 8.20
CA GLU A 107 -25.82 -29.13 8.20
C GLU A 107 -24.70 -28.93 9.23
N ARG A 108 -24.79 -29.58 10.40
CA ARG A 108 -23.74 -29.53 11.42
C ARG A 108 -22.46 -30.23 10.93
N GLU A 109 -22.58 -31.35 10.23
CA GLU A 109 -21.41 -32.06 9.70
C GLU A 109 -20.76 -31.30 8.54
N GLU A 110 -21.56 -30.70 7.65
CA GLU A 110 -21.05 -29.82 6.60
C GLU A 110 -20.26 -28.64 7.19
N TYR A 111 -20.80 -27.98 8.23
CA TYR A 111 -20.09 -26.91 8.92
C TYR A 111 -18.76 -27.39 9.52
N ARG A 112 -18.76 -28.54 10.22
CA ARG A 112 -17.51 -29.12 10.76
C ARG A 112 -16.51 -29.46 9.66
N LYS A 113 -16.98 -29.98 8.53
CA LYS A 113 -16.14 -30.26 7.35
C LYS A 113 -15.54 -28.98 6.79
N GLU A 114 -16.34 -27.94 6.60
CA GLU A 114 -15.89 -26.64 6.11
C GLU A 114 -14.81 -26.03 7.03
N VAL A 115 -15.03 -26.03 8.34
CA VAL A 115 -14.04 -25.55 9.32
C VAL A 115 -12.73 -26.32 9.22
N ARG A 116 -12.79 -27.66 9.11
CA ARG A 116 -11.59 -28.49 8.92
C ARG A 116 -10.87 -28.18 7.60
N GLU A 117 -11.60 -27.95 6.52
CA GLU A 117 -11.02 -27.58 5.23
C GLU A 117 -10.38 -26.20 5.26
N GLN A 118 -11.03 -25.21 5.88
CA GLN A 118 -10.46 -23.87 6.07
C GLN A 118 -9.17 -23.93 6.89
N LEU A 119 -9.15 -24.71 7.98
CA LEU A 119 -7.95 -24.89 8.79
C LEU A 119 -6.81 -25.54 7.99
N LYS A 120 -7.11 -26.57 7.18
CA LYS A 120 -6.12 -27.20 6.28
C LYS A 120 -5.55 -26.19 5.29
N ARG A 121 -6.40 -25.36 4.67
CA ARG A 121 -5.94 -24.30 3.74
C ARG A 121 -5.03 -23.30 4.45
N GLN A 122 -5.42 -22.82 5.64
CA GLN A 122 -4.60 -21.90 6.42
C GLN A 122 -3.24 -22.51 6.80
N MET A 123 -3.19 -23.80 7.14
CA MET A 123 -1.95 -24.49 7.43
C MET A 123 -1.06 -24.60 6.19
N GLU A 124 -1.63 -24.96 5.03
CA GLU A 124 -0.91 -25.07 3.77
C GLU A 124 -0.34 -23.70 3.35
N GLU A 125 -1.17 -22.66 3.36
CA GLU A 125 -0.78 -21.28 3.02
C GLU A 125 0.37 -20.79 3.91
N LYS A 126 0.28 -21.02 5.23
CA LYS A 126 1.37 -20.68 6.16
C LYS A 126 2.64 -21.47 5.85
N SER A 127 2.51 -22.76 5.52
CA SER A 127 3.68 -23.59 5.19
C SER A 127 4.37 -23.11 3.90
N VAL A 128 3.60 -22.73 2.88
CA VAL A 128 4.10 -22.20 1.61
C VAL A 128 4.77 -20.85 1.83
N ALA A 129 4.15 -19.95 2.61
CA ALA A 129 4.71 -18.66 2.95
C ALA A 129 6.06 -18.78 3.66
N LEU A 130 6.17 -19.70 4.63
CA LEU A 130 7.43 -19.97 5.32
C LEU A 130 8.51 -20.53 4.39
N LYS A 131 8.16 -21.49 3.51
CA LYS A 131 9.09 -22.03 2.51
C LYS A 131 9.61 -20.93 1.57
N LEU A 132 8.72 -20.05 1.11
CA LEU A 132 9.09 -18.92 0.26
C LEU A 132 10.00 -17.93 0.99
N GLN A 133 9.68 -17.60 2.25
CA GLN A 133 10.50 -16.72 3.07
C GLN A 133 11.91 -17.28 3.27
N LEU A 134 12.03 -18.58 3.57
CA LEU A 134 13.32 -19.25 3.70
C LEU A 134 14.10 -19.27 2.39
N ALA A 135 13.44 -19.53 1.26
CA ALA A 135 14.08 -19.51 -0.06
C ALA A 135 14.61 -18.10 -0.41
N THR A 136 13.84 -17.06 -0.09
CA THR A 136 14.27 -15.66 -0.28
C THR A 136 15.47 -15.34 0.60
N LYS A 137 15.42 -15.68 1.89
CA LYS A 137 16.55 -15.49 2.83
C LYS A 137 17.80 -16.23 2.37
N PHE A 138 17.67 -17.45 1.86
CA PHE A 138 18.78 -18.18 1.29
C PHE A 138 19.39 -17.45 0.09
N LYS A 139 18.58 -16.94 -0.84
CA LYS A 139 19.08 -16.16 -1.98
C LYS A 139 19.78 -14.87 -1.54
N GLU A 140 19.21 -14.13 -0.59
CA GLU A 140 19.80 -12.91 -0.03
C GLU A 140 21.18 -13.19 0.60
N THR A 141 21.27 -14.25 1.42
CA THR A 141 22.53 -14.63 2.08
C THR A 141 23.57 -15.16 1.10
N ALA A 142 23.17 -15.93 0.09
CA ALA A 142 24.07 -16.38 -0.96
C ALA A 142 24.64 -15.20 -1.76
N PHE A 143 23.78 -14.22 -2.09
CA PHE A 143 24.21 -12.99 -2.76
C PHE A 143 25.20 -12.18 -1.90
N ALA A 144 24.90 -11.96 -0.63
CA ALA A 144 25.80 -11.24 0.28
C ALA A 144 27.18 -11.92 0.38
N ARG A 145 27.21 -13.25 0.51
CA ARG A 145 28.46 -14.03 0.52
C ARG A 145 29.27 -13.86 -0.76
N GLU A 146 28.61 -13.83 -1.91
CA GLU A 146 29.30 -13.65 -3.20
C GLU A 146 29.87 -12.24 -3.33
N VAL A 147 29.12 -11.22 -2.90
CA VAL A 147 29.61 -9.83 -2.85
C VAL A 147 30.85 -9.72 -1.96
N ASP A 148 30.82 -10.30 -0.76
CA ASP A 148 31.96 -10.30 0.16
C ASP A 148 33.17 -11.01 -0.45
N ARG A 149 32.96 -12.16 -1.11
CA ARG A 149 34.01 -12.90 -1.81
C ARG A 149 34.69 -12.05 -2.88
N LEU A 150 33.89 -11.33 -3.67
CA LEU A 150 34.38 -10.43 -4.72
C LEU A 150 35.10 -9.20 -4.16
N ALA A 151 34.63 -8.66 -3.04
CA ALA A 151 35.30 -7.54 -2.36
C ALA A 151 36.69 -7.95 -1.86
N VAL A 152 36.78 -9.10 -1.19
CA VAL A 152 38.06 -9.64 -0.69
C VAL A 152 39.04 -9.93 -1.83
N SER A 153 38.57 -10.50 -2.94
CA SER A 153 39.44 -10.76 -4.10
C SER A 153 39.92 -9.46 -4.76
N SER A 154 39.04 -8.47 -4.90
CA SER A 154 39.37 -7.13 -5.41
C SER A 154 40.42 -6.44 -4.53
N ASP A 155 40.25 -6.46 -3.21
CA ASP A 155 41.20 -5.84 -2.29
C ASP A 155 42.55 -6.56 -2.25
N ARG A 156 42.55 -7.88 -2.46
CA ARG A 156 43.80 -8.64 -2.64
C ARG A 156 44.51 -8.19 -3.91
N GLU A 157 43.80 -8.08 -5.03
CA GLU A 157 44.36 -7.63 -6.30
C GLU A 157 44.93 -6.21 -6.21
N LYS A 158 44.17 -5.27 -5.64
CA LYS A 158 44.64 -3.89 -5.39
C LYS A 158 45.92 -3.86 -4.56
N ARG A 159 46.00 -4.67 -3.49
CA ARG A 159 47.22 -4.78 -2.67
C ARG A 159 48.41 -5.31 -3.46
N MET A 160 48.20 -6.32 -4.30
CA MET A 160 49.26 -6.85 -5.16
C MET A 160 49.71 -5.82 -6.19
N GLN A 161 48.79 -5.12 -6.84
CA GLN A 161 49.10 -4.07 -7.82
C GLN A 161 49.87 -2.91 -7.17
N HIS A 162 49.42 -2.45 -6.00
CA HIS A 162 50.10 -1.42 -5.24
C HIS A 162 51.52 -1.86 -4.86
N SER A 163 51.69 -3.09 -4.36
CA SER A 163 53.01 -3.64 -4.04
C SER A 163 53.93 -3.69 -5.25
N LYS A 164 53.44 -4.15 -6.41
CA LYS A 164 54.19 -4.15 -7.68
C LYS A 164 54.60 -2.74 -8.09
N ALA A 165 53.68 -1.78 -8.03
CA ALA A 165 53.97 -0.38 -8.35
C ALA A 165 55.06 0.19 -7.42
N MET A 166 54.98 -0.05 -6.12
CA MET A 166 55.99 0.38 -5.16
C MET A 166 57.36 -0.26 -5.39
N MET A 167 57.39 -1.54 -5.80
CA MET A 167 58.62 -2.22 -6.17
C MET A 167 59.27 -1.55 -7.40
N ILE A 168 58.48 -1.24 -8.43
CA ILE A 168 58.97 -0.53 -9.63
C ILE A 168 59.57 0.83 -9.25
N TYR A 169 58.87 1.62 -8.41
CA TYR A 169 59.41 2.91 -7.96
C TYR A 169 60.69 2.76 -7.16
N ARG A 170 60.77 1.77 -6.27
CA ARG A 170 61.97 1.49 -5.49
C ARG A 170 63.16 1.18 -6.40
N ASP A 171 62.95 0.30 -7.38
CA ASP A 171 64.01 -0.16 -8.26
C ASP A 171 64.47 0.96 -9.21
N GLU A 172 63.54 1.78 -9.72
CA GLU A 172 63.89 2.94 -10.54
C GLU A 172 64.63 4.03 -9.74
N ASN A 173 64.19 4.29 -8.50
CA ASN A 173 64.91 5.21 -7.60
C ASN A 173 66.34 4.72 -7.32
N LYS A 174 66.53 3.41 -7.13
CA LYS A 174 67.85 2.81 -6.97
C LYS A 174 68.70 3.01 -8.24
N ARG A 175 68.14 2.75 -9.42
CA ARG A 175 68.80 2.96 -10.71
C ARG A 175 69.27 4.41 -10.88
N LEU A 176 68.39 5.37 -10.57
CA LEU A 176 68.70 6.80 -10.64
C LEU A 176 69.80 7.20 -9.65
N MET A 177 69.77 6.65 -8.43
CA MET A 177 70.80 6.91 -7.42
C MET A 177 72.17 6.39 -7.84
N GLU A 178 72.22 5.17 -8.39
CA GLU A 178 73.45 4.57 -8.91
C GLU A 178 73.99 5.36 -10.11
N GLN A 179 73.12 5.82 -11.01
CA GLN A 179 73.51 6.67 -12.12
C GLN A 179 74.12 7.99 -11.64
N ARG A 180 73.43 8.71 -10.75
CA ARG A 180 73.94 9.95 -10.14
C ARG A 180 75.27 9.74 -9.42
N TRP A 181 75.48 8.57 -8.81
CA TRP A 181 76.75 8.24 -8.17
C TRP A 181 77.87 8.06 -9.19
N LYS A 182 77.63 7.35 -10.29
CA LYS A 182 78.58 7.20 -11.41
C LYS A 182 78.91 8.55 -12.05
N ASP A 183 77.91 9.37 -12.33
CA ASP A 183 78.10 10.69 -12.94
C ASP A 183 78.98 11.58 -12.05
N ARG A 184 78.69 11.64 -10.74
CA ARG A 184 79.52 12.38 -9.78
C ARG A 184 80.94 11.83 -9.63
N ALA A 185 81.14 10.52 -9.79
CA ALA A 185 82.48 9.94 -9.78
C ALA A 185 83.25 10.36 -11.04
N LEU A 186 82.59 10.37 -12.20
CA LEU A 186 83.17 10.81 -13.47
C LEU A 186 83.52 12.30 -13.43
N THR A 187 82.61 13.17 -12.97
CA THR A 187 82.86 14.60 -12.85
C THR A 187 84.06 14.89 -11.96
N ARG A 188 84.13 14.24 -10.77
CA ARG A 188 85.31 14.39 -9.89
C ARG A 188 86.60 13.91 -10.53
N SER A 189 86.56 12.86 -11.35
CA SER A 189 87.74 12.40 -12.09
C SER A 189 88.16 13.39 -13.17
N GLN A 190 87.21 14.05 -13.84
CA GLN A 190 87.49 15.07 -14.84
C GLN A 190 88.05 16.34 -14.19
N GLU A 191 87.42 16.82 -13.12
CA GLU A 191 87.92 17.95 -12.32
C GLU A 191 89.35 17.70 -11.84
N ALA A 192 89.65 16.51 -11.32
CA ALA A 192 91.00 16.16 -10.89
C ALA A 192 92.02 16.09 -12.05
N LEU A 193 91.60 15.77 -13.28
CA LEU A 193 92.46 15.83 -14.46
C LEU A 193 92.69 17.28 -14.89
N GLU A 194 91.64 18.10 -14.95
CA GLU A 194 91.72 19.53 -15.26
C GLU A 194 92.61 20.26 -14.25
N GLU A 195 92.47 20.00 -12.96
CA GLU A 195 93.35 20.54 -11.91
C GLU A 195 94.82 20.18 -12.17
N ARG A 196 95.10 18.92 -12.53
CA ARG A 196 96.46 18.48 -12.89
C ARG A 196 96.99 19.18 -14.13
N GLU A 197 96.15 19.41 -15.14
CA GLU A 197 96.52 20.15 -16.35
C GLU A 197 96.79 21.62 -16.05
N LEU A 198 95.96 22.26 -15.23
CA LEU A 198 96.16 23.64 -14.77
C LEU A 198 97.48 23.77 -13.99
N LEU A 199 97.80 22.81 -13.12
CA LEU A 199 99.08 22.77 -12.41
C LEU A 199 100.28 22.56 -13.33
N ARG A 200 100.11 21.89 -14.49
CA ARG A 200 101.17 21.79 -15.50
C ARG A 200 101.40 23.10 -16.23
N LEU A 201 100.33 23.83 -16.57
CA LEU A 201 100.39 25.09 -17.29
C LEU A 201 100.83 26.26 -16.40
N ASN A 202 100.37 26.27 -15.15
CA ASN A 202 100.74 27.22 -14.11
C ASN A 202 101.24 26.44 -12.89
N PRO A 203 102.50 25.97 -12.89
CA PRO A 203 103.06 25.33 -11.72
C PRO A 203 103.00 26.32 -10.56
N ILE A 204 102.27 25.96 -9.51
CA ILE A 204 102.24 26.76 -8.30
C ILE A 204 103.68 26.79 -7.79
N ASN A 205 104.26 27.99 -7.67
CA ASN A 205 105.63 28.21 -7.25
C ASN A 205 105.80 27.91 -5.75
N TRP A 206 105.65 26.65 -5.35
CA TRP A 206 105.77 26.22 -3.96
C TRP A 206 107.18 26.40 -3.39
N SER A 207 108.20 26.52 -4.26
CA SER A 207 109.62 26.68 -3.88
C SER A 207 110.16 28.11 -3.97
N GLY A 208 109.34 29.09 -4.38
CA GLY A 208 109.75 30.51 -4.50
C GLY A 208 110.90 30.78 -5.48
N THR A 209 111.10 29.94 -6.49
CA THR A 209 112.37 29.92 -7.28
C THR A 209 112.24 30.35 -8.73
N LEU A 210 111.02 30.56 -9.24
CA LEU A 210 110.83 31.34 -10.47
C LEU A 210 111.04 32.82 -10.13
N LYS A 211 112.15 33.38 -10.65
CA LYS A 211 112.51 34.80 -10.55
C LYS A 211 111.53 35.69 -11.31
#